data_AF-A0A484ZAA9-F1
#
_entry.id   AF-A0A484ZAA9-F1
#
_cell.length_a   1.000
_cell.length_b   1.000
_cell.length_c   1.000
_cell.angle_alpha   90.00
_cell.angle_beta   90.00
_cell.angle_gamma   90.00
#
_symmetry.space_group_name_H-M   'P 1'
#
loop_
_entity.id
_entity.type
_entity.pdbx_description
1 polymer ?
#
loop_
_entity_poly.entity_id
_entity_poly.type
_entity_poly.pdbx_seq_one_letter_code
_entity_poly.pdbx_strand_id
1 'polypeptide(L)'
;MHNKGIDNQNSGHRSRLITRLVANIRRFSQDQKGAIAIMFVILGSFLLGMAAFGFEGSRYVMEKARLSDAMEQAALALSAEDNGNRTIAAINRNNFLASEYFRRYMRNEKSVSRPVINVSDVVSVNENVQYVEYRVSAQTSHTSWFSSSFFPSFKPTVSVGDNGAARKYRSNIDVVFATDFSNSMNERLSGGSSRIQELKRIVLKLSTELYSYNQGNKVGFVPFDWGMHRGSNCRIALSTRTKVTALSTDIIKNLHNNVDYEKTINSILTSRIAR
;
A
#
# COMPACT_ATOMS: atom_id res chain seq x y z
N MET A 1 -37.02 -20.12 74.66
CA MET A 1 -36.74 -19.76 73.24
C MET A 1 -35.21 -19.72 73.09
N HIS A 2 -34.50 -20.84 73.03
CA HIS A 2 -34.27 -21.73 71.87
C HIS A 2 -33.88 -20.97 70.59
N ASN A 3 -32.58 -20.87 70.31
CA ASN A 3 -31.91 -21.42 69.11
C ASN A 3 -30.45 -20.89 69.02
N LYS A 4 -29.46 -21.68 69.49
CA LYS A 4 -28.03 -21.50 69.17
C LYS A 4 -27.46 -22.89 68.90
N GLY A 5 -27.46 -23.31 67.64
CA GLY A 5 -26.91 -24.61 67.31
C GLY A 5 -27.06 -25.02 65.86
N ILE A 6 -26.52 -24.25 64.90
CA ILE A 6 -26.35 -24.74 63.52
C ILE A 6 -24.96 -24.45 62.92
N ASP A 7 -24.20 -23.44 63.36
CA ASP A 7 -22.98 -23.04 62.62
C ASP A 7 -21.68 -23.84 62.88
N ASN A 8 -21.62 -24.71 63.89
CA ASN A 8 -20.34 -25.32 64.30
C ASN A 8 -20.01 -26.69 63.67
N GLN A 9 -20.95 -27.35 62.98
CA GLN A 9 -20.67 -28.64 62.32
C GLN A 9 -20.00 -28.50 60.94
N ASN A 10 -20.20 -27.36 60.26
CA ASN A 10 -19.74 -27.17 58.87
C ASN A 10 -18.23 -26.88 58.76
N SER A 11 -17.63 -26.31 59.81
CA SER A 11 -16.20 -26.00 59.92
C SER A 11 -15.32 -27.26 60.07
N GLY A 12 -15.72 -28.19 60.95
CA GLY A 12 -14.97 -29.44 61.20
C GLY A 12 -14.99 -30.41 60.02
N HIS A 13 -16.05 -30.38 59.21
CA HIS A 13 -16.19 -31.22 58.03
C HIS A 13 -15.27 -30.78 56.88
N ARG A 14 -15.12 -29.46 56.67
CA ARG A 14 -14.19 -28.87 55.69
C ARG A 14 -12.73 -29.14 56.07
N SER A 15 -12.38 -29.00 57.35
CA SER A 15 -11.03 -29.26 57.85
C SER A 15 -10.60 -30.72 57.61
N ARG A 16 -11.45 -31.69 57.96
CA ARG A 16 -11.16 -33.13 57.73
C ARG A 16 -11.05 -33.51 56.25
N LEU A 17 -11.82 -32.84 55.38
CA LEU A 17 -11.74 -33.02 53.93
C LEU A 17 -10.41 -32.53 53.36
N ILE A 18 -9.94 -31.35 53.81
CA ILE A 18 -8.65 -30.79 53.39
C ILE A 18 -7.49 -31.69 53.86
N THR A 19 -7.51 -32.15 55.10
CA THR A 19 -6.45 -33.04 55.62
C THR A 19 -6.38 -34.37 54.87
N ARG A 20 -7.54 -34.94 54.48
CA ARG A 20 -7.60 -36.14 53.64
C ARG A 20 -7.11 -35.89 52.22
N LEU A 21 -7.46 -34.75 51.62
CA LEU A 21 -6.95 -34.33 50.30
C LEU A 21 -5.42 -34.21 50.30
N VAL A 22 -4.85 -33.55 51.30
CA VAL A 22 -3.39 -33.40 51.42
C VAL A 22 -2.70 -34.75 51.64
N ALA A 23 -3.28 -35.63 52.47
CA ALA A 23 -2.74 -36.98 52.68
C ALA A 23 -2.76 -37.81 51.39
N ASN A 24 -3.85 -37.72 50.61
CA ASN A 24 -3.98 -38.41 49.33
C ASN A 24 -3.01 -37.86 48.27
N ILE A 25 -2.80 -36.54 48.21
CA ILE A 25 -1.79 -35.91 47.32
C ILE A 25 -0.38 -36.38 47.69
N ARG A 26 -0.07 -36.47 48.99
CA ARG A 26 1.23 -36.94 49.47
C ARG A 26 1.48 -38.40 49.13
N ARG A 27 0.46 -39.26 49.29
CA ARG A 27 0.53 -40.68 48.91
C ARG A 27 0.67 -40.85 47.39
N PHE A 28 -0.05 -40.05 46.61
CA PHE A 28 0.05 -40.03 45.16
C PHE A 28 1.45 -39.62 44.69
N SER A 29 2.04 -38.59 45.30
CA SER A 29 3.40 -38.13 44.98
C SER A 29 4.48 -39.17 45.28
N GLN A 30 4.27 -40.04 46.28
CA GLN A 30 5.20 -41.12 46.65
C GLN A 30 5.09 -42.36 45.76
N ASP A 31 4.00 -42.50 45.00
CA ASP A 31 3.77 -43.62 44.10
C ASP A 31 4.49 -43.37 42.76
N GLN A 32 5.20 -44.36 42.20
CA GLN A 32 6.00 -44.14 40.98
C GLN A 32 5.16 -43.62 39.80
N LYS A 33 3.90 -44.07 39.71
CA LYS A 33 2.94 -43.58 38.71
C LYS A 33 2.51 -42.13 38.95
N GLY A 34 2.43 -41.70 40.21
CA GLY A 34 2.09 -40.32 40.55
C GLY A 34 3.27 -39.36 40.39
N ALA A 35 4.50 -39.80 40.65
CA ALA A 35 5.71 -39.03 40.34
C ALA A 35 5.84 -38.73 38.83
N ILE A 36 5.55 -39.72 37.97
CA ILE A 36 5.51 -39.53 36.50
C ILE A 36 4.39 -38.56 36.11
N ALA A 37 3.21 -38.65 36.72
CA ALA A 37 2.11 -37.74 36.45
C ALA A 37 2.44 -36.29 36.82
N ILE A 38 3.12 -36.06 37.95
CA ILE A 38 3.56 -34.72 38.37
C ILE A 38 4.56 -34.14 37.36
N MET A 39 5.57 -34.94 36.96
CA MET A 39 6.54 -34.51 35.95
C MET A 39 5.87 -34.22 34.59
N PHE A 40 4.89 -35.05 34.19
CA PHE A 40 4.12 -34.83 32.97
C PHE A 40 3.34 -33.52 33.00
N VAL A 41 2.70 -33.18 34.13
CA VAL A 41 1.97 -31.91 34.27
C VAL A 41 2.92 -30.71 34.20
N ILE A 42 4.06 -30.77 34.88
CA ILE A 42 5.05 -29.66 34.87
C ILE A 42 5.63 -29.48 33.46
N LEU A 43 6.15 -30.56 32.86
CA LEU A 43 6.77 -30.51 31.54
C LEU A 43 5.74 -30.18 30.44
N GLY A 44 4.55 -30.77 30.52
CA GLY A 44 3.45 -30.51 29.60
C GLY A 44 2.99 -29.05 29.65
N SER A 45 2.84 -28.49 30.85
CA SER A 45 2.50 -27.06 31.03
C SER A 45 3.58 -26.15 30.46
N PHE A 46 4.86 -26.49 30.67
CA PHE A 46 5.97 -25.73 30.13
C PHE A 46 6.00 -25.74 28.59
N LEU A 47 5.87 -26.92 27.98
CA LEU A 47 5.83 -27.07 26.52
C LEU A 47 4.62 -26.35 25.92
N LEU A 48 3.45 -26.44 26.55
CA LEU A 48 2.23 -25.79 26.10
C LEU A 48 2.32 -24.26 26.25
N GLY A 49 2.98 -23.78 27.31
CA GLY A 49 3.29 -22.36 27.50
C GLY A 49 4.23 -21.81 26.41
N MET A 50 5.29 -22.55 26.06
CA MET A 50 6.17 -22.16 24.95
C MET A 50 5.45 -22.21 23.60
N ALA A 51 4.60 -23.21 23.37
CA ALA A 51 3.79 -23.28 22.16
C ALA A 51 2.83 -22.08 22.06
N ALA A 52 2.10 -21.77 23.13
CA ALA A 52 1.21 -20.62 23.20
C ALA A 52 1.96 -19.30 22.94
N PHE A 53 3.13 -19.13 23.57
CA PHE A 53 3.99 -17.97 23.35
C PHE A 53 4.48 -17.87 21.90
N GLY A 54 4.90 -18.99 21.30
CA GLY A 54 5.33 -19.04 19.91
C GLY A 54 4.20 -18.68 18.93
N PHE A 55 3.01 -19.26 19.12
CA PHE A 55 1.84 -18.95 18.30
C PHE A 55 1.44 -17.48 18.42
N GLU A 56 1.34 -16.95 19.63
CA GLU A 56 0.95 -15.56 19.84
C GLU A 56 2.02 -14.57 19.38
N GLY A 57 3.30 -14.86 19.62
CA GLY A 57 4.41 -14.05 19.12
C GLY A 57 4.46 -14.01 17.60
N SER A 58 4.28 -15.16 16.93
CA SER A 58 4.23 -15.23 15.47
C SER A 58 3.06 -14.41 14.89
N ARG A 59 1.91 -14.42 15.58
CA ARG A 59 0.76 -13.61 15.18
C ARG A 59 1.11 -12.12 15.24
N TYR A 60 1.71 -11.62 16.32
CA TYR A 60 2.08 -10.20 16.41
C TYR A 60 3.13 -9.79 15.38
N VAL A 61 4.08 -10.67 15.05
CA VAL A 61 5.05 -10.43 13.98
C VAL A 61 4.34 -10.32 12.62
N MET A 62 3.38 -11.19 12.34
CA MET A 62 2.59 -11.15 11.11
C MET A 62 1.72 -9.89 11.03
N GLU A 63 1.06 -9.49 12.12
CA GLU A 63 0.26 -8.25 12.13
C GLU A 63 1.17 -7.03 11.97
N LYS A 64 2.37 -7.02 12.59
CA LYS A 64 3.36 -5.97 12.36
C LYS A 64 3.77 -5.89 10.89
N ALA A 65 4.07 -7.01 10.25
CA ALA A 65 4.47 -7.05 8.84
C ALA A 65 3.37 -6.49 7.93
N ARG A 66 2.12 -6.92 8.12
CA ARG A 66 0.98 -6.40 7.35
C ARG A 66 0.76 -4.90 7.59
N LEU A 67 0.95 -4.44 8.83
CA LEU A 67 0.84 -3.03 9.18
C LEU A 67 1.96 -2.20 8.50
N SER A 68 3.17 -2.77 8.43
CA SER A 68 4.32 -2.22 7.70
C SER A 68 4.00 -2.08 6.21
N ASP A 69 3.53 -3.16 5.57
CA ASP A 69 3.12 -3.15 4.16
C ASP A 69 2.04 -2.08 3.91
N ALA A 70 1.05 -1.98 4.79
CA ALA A 70 0.00 -0.96 4.69
C ALA A 70 0.59 0.46 4.70
N MET A 71 1.58 0.71 5.57
CA MET A 71 2.25 2.01 5.68
C MET A 71 3.13 2.34 4.49
N GLU A 72 3.88 1.38 3.97
CA GLU A 72 4.70 1.58 2.77
C GLU A 72 3.83 1.90 1.55
N GLN A 73 2.73 1.16 1.36
CA GLN A 73 1.80 1.42 0.27
C GLN A 73 1.06 2.74 0.44
N ALA A 74 0.68 3.11 1.66
CA ALA A 74 0.11 4.42 1.96
C ALA A 74 1.11 5.54 1.66
N ALA A 75 2.36 5.43 2.14
CA ALA A 75 3.41 6.41 1.89
C ALA A 75 3.69 6.58 0.38
N LEU A 76 3.74 5.47 -0.36
CA LEU A 76 3.91 5.48 -1.80
C LEU A 76 2.75 6.20 -2.49
N ALA A 77 1.50 5.90 -2.12
CA ALA A 77 0.33 6.55 -2.70
C ALA A 77 0.26 8.05 -2.38
N LEU A 78 0.61 8.44 -1.15
CA LEU A 78 0.74 9.84 -0.75
C LEU A 78 1.80 10.56 -1.58
N SER A 79 2.96 9.92 -1.78
CA SER A 79 4.01 10.47 -2.62
C SER A 79 3.59 10.57 -4.09
N ALA A 80 2.77 9.65 -4.59
CA ALA A 80 2.26 9.69 -5.95
C ALA A 80 1.32 10.88 -6.16
N GLU A 81 0.35 11.08 -5.26
CA GLU A 81 -0.62 12.19 -5.32
C GLU A 81 0.06 13.55 -5.04
N ASP A 82 1.09 13.57 -4.19
CA ASP A 82 1.95 14.72 -3.89
C ASP A 82 1.20 16.00 -3.51
N ASN A 83 0.13 15.88 -2.71
CA ASN A 83 -0.70 17.01 -2.28
C ASN A 83 0.02 17.98 -1.32
N GLY A 84 1.19 17.61 -0.78
CA GLY A 84 1.87 18.32 0.30
C GLY A 84 1.07 18.26 1.62
N ASN A 85 1.37 19.18 2.55
CA ASN A 85 0.73 19.22 3.89
C ASN A 85 0.41 20.64 4.39
N ARG A 86 0.34 21.62 3.49
CA ARG A 86 0.20 23.05 3.85
C ARG A 86 -1.26 23.53 3.89
N THR A 87 -2.18 22.80 3.26
CA THR A 87 -3.60 23.16 3.19
C THR A 87 -4.44 22.12 3.92
N ILE A 88 -5.57 22.54 4.50
CA ILE A 88 -6.51 21.65 5.19
C ILE A 88 -7.07 20.59 4.21
N ALA A 89 -7.31 20.98 2.96
CA ALA A 89 -7.74 20.06 1.92
C ALA A 89 -6.71 18.96 1.66
N ALA A 90 -5.42 19.31 1.58
CA ALA A 90 -4.33 18.34 1.42
C ALA A 90 -4.22 17.40 2.64
N ILE A 91 -4.29 17.94 3.86
CA ILE A 91 -4.27 17.15 5.09
C ILE A 91 -5.42 16.14 5.11
N ASN A 92 -6.64 16.58 4.81
CA ASN A 92 -7.82 15.73 4.80
C ASN A 92 -7.72 14.65 3.72
N ARG A 93 -7.24 15.02 2.53
CA ARG A 93 -7.05 14.09 1.42
C ARG A 93 -5.99 13.04 1.73
N ASN A 94 -4.87 13.43 2.34
CA ASN A 94 -3.81 12.53 2.76
C ASN A 94 -4.28 11.57 3.84
N ASN A 95 -5.00 12.07 4.86
CA ASN A 95 -5.56 11.25 5.92
C ASN A 95 -6.59 10.24 5.39
N PHE A 96 -7.44 10.68 4.46
CA PHE A 96 -8.39 9.79 3.79
C PHE A 96 -7.67 8.69 3.02
N LEU A 97 -6.68 9.05 2.18
CA LEU A 97 -5.93 8.10 1.38
C LEU A 97 -5.20 7.08 2.25
N ALA A 98 -4.45 7.53 3.26
CA ALA A 98 -3.75 6.65 4.17
C ALA A 98 -4.73 5.68 4.88
N SER A 99 -5.84 6.20 5.41
CA SER A 99 -6.85 5.38 6.10
C SER A 99 -7.46 4.31 5.19
N GLU A 100 -7.64 4.60 3.89
CA GLU A 100 -8.10 3.62 2.91
C GLU A 100 -7.11 2.48 2.69
N TYR A 101 -5.81 2.77 2.65
CA TYR A 101 -4.78 1.73 2.58
C TYR A 101 -4.78 0.86 3.84
N PHE A 102 -4.80 1.46 5.03
CA PHE A 102 -4.90 0.68 6.28
C PHE A 102 -6.13 -0.22 6.29
N ARG A 103 -7.29 0.29 5.88
CA ARG A 103 -8.54 -0.50 5.84
C ARG A 103 -8.44 -1.73 4.93
N ARG A 104 -7.67 -1.65 3.84
CA ARG A 104 -7.49 -2.77 2.89
C ARG A 104 -6.53 -3.83 3.41
N TYR A 105 -5.44 -3.43 4.05
CA TYR A 105 -4.40 -4.33 4.53
C TYR A 105 -4.70 -4.89 5.94
N MET A 106 -5.37 -4.12 6.80
CA MET A 106 -5.70 -4.45 8.21
C MET A 106 -7.14 -4.98 8.35
N ARG A 107 -7.54 -5.89 7.46
CA ARG A 107 -8.89 -6.49 7.49
C ARG A 107 -9.08 -7.24 8.81
N ASN A 108 -10.10 -6.83 9.57
CA ASN A 108 -10.55 -7.37 10.87
C ASN A 108 -9.92 -6.77 12.13
N GLU A 109 -9.11 -5.73 12.01
CA GLU A 109 -8.54 -5.05 13.17
C GLU A 109 -9.44 -3.89 13.62
N LYS A 110 -10.06 -4.03 14.79
CA LYS A 110 -11.01 -3.05 15.34
C LYS A 110 -10.35 -1.77 15.87
N SER A 111 -9.02 -1.69 15.88
CA SER A 111 -8.28 -0.63 16.59
C SER A 111 -6.94 -0.28 15.92
N VAL A 112 -6.97 0.02 14.62
CA VAL A 112 -5.88 0.76 13.98
C VAL A 112 -5.99 2.22 14.43
N SER A 113 -4.93 2.76 15.04
CA SER A 113 -4.86 4.18 15.38
C SER A 113 -4.99 5.02 14.12
N ARG A 114 -5.52 6.25 14.23
CA ARG A 114 -5.46 7.19 13.12
C ARG A 114 -4.00 7.35 12.67
N PRO A 115 -3.70 7.28 11.35
CA PRO A 115 -2.34 7.39 10.89
C PRO A 115 -1.80 8.80 11.13
N VAL A 116 -0.55 8.86 11.53
CA VAL A 116 0.22 10.09 11.64
C VAL A 116 1.00 10.26 10.34
N ILE A 117 0.80 11.37 9.65
CA ILE A 117 1.41 11.66 8.35
C ILE A 117 2.31 12.88 8.49
N ASN A 118 3.60 12.69 8.22
CA ASN A 118 4.58 13.76 8.19
C ASN A 118 5.09 13.91 6.77
N VAL A 119 4.95 15.10 6.20
CA VAL A 119 5.46 15.44 4.86
C VAL A 119 6.60 16.42 5.05
N SER A 120 7.77 16.11 4.47
CA SER A 120 8.91 17.02 4.50
C SER A 120 8.66 18.23 3.61
N ASP A 121 9.39 19.32 3.86
CA ASP A 121 9.61 20.31 2.82
C ASP A 121 10.45 19.71 1.67
N VAL A 122 10.57 20.45 0.57
CA VAL A 122 11.39 20.05 -0.56
C VAL A 122 12.86 20.04 -0.13
N VAL A 123 13.48 18.87 -0.18
CA VAL A 123 14.89 18.66 0.15
C VAL A 123 15.71 18.60 -1.13
N SER A 124 16.67 19.51 -1.28
CA SER A 124 17.64 19.48 -2.38
C SER A 124 18.81 18.57 -2.03
N VAL A 125 19.04 17.53 -2.83
CA VAL A 125 20.24 16.68 -2.74
C VAL A 125 21.40 17.35 -3.46
N ASN A 126 21.12 17.96 -4.61
CA ASN A 126 22.02 18.82 -5.38
C ASN A 126 21.20 19.81 -6.21
N GLU A 127 21.84 20.61 -7.08
CA GLU A 127 21.16 21.63 -7.91
C GLU A 127 20.05 21.07 -8.82
N ASN A 128 20.13 19.79 -9.20
CA ASN A 128 19.24 19.17 -10.19
C ASN A 128 18.30 18.10 -9.62
N VAL A 129 18.48 17.72 -8.35
CA VAL A 129 17.74 16.63 -7.71
C VAL A 129 17.18 17.14 -6.40
N GLN A 130 15.85 17.25 -6.38
CA GLN A 130 15.08 17.56 -5.19
C GLN A 130 14.15 16.38 -4.87
N TYR A 131 13.77 16.21 -3.61
CA TYR A 131 12.73 15.25 -3.24
C TYR A 131 11.81 15.79 -2.16
N VAL A 132 10.62 15.21 -2.10
CA VAL A 132 9.70 15.34 -0.96
C VAL A 132 9.53 13.95 -0.36
N GLU A 133 9.64 13.86 0.96
CA GLU A 133 9.47 12.62 1.71
C GLU A 133 8.13 12.61 2.43
N TYR A 134 7.38 11.53 2.24
CA TYR A 134 6.13 11.24 2.93
C TYR A 134 6.39 10.11 3.92
N ARG A 135 6.20 10.38 5.21
CA ARG A 135 6.28 9.39 6.29
C ARG A 135 4.90 9.14 6.85
N VAL A 136 4.58 7.86 7.04
CA VAL A 136 3.35 7.39 7.66
C VAL A 136 3.73 6.57 8.88
N SER A 137 3.03 6.78 9.99
CA SER A 137 3.21 5.99 11.21
C SER A 137 1.84 5.63 11.78
N ALA A 138 1.70 4.39 12.23
CA ALA A 138 0.46 3.91 12.83
C ALA A 138 0.75 2.83 13.87
N GLN A 139 -0.22 2.61 14.73
CA GLN A 139 -0.18 1.61 15.79
C GLN A 139 -1.51 0.88 15.86
N THR A 140 -1.46 -0.44 16.03
CA THR A 140 -2.63 -1.29 16.24
C THR A 140 -2.56 -1.90 17.64
N SER A 141 -3.73 -2.03 18.28
CA SER A 141 -3.84 -2.65 19.60
C SER A 141 -4.50 -4.02 19.49
N HIS A 142 -3.89 -5.02 20.11
CA HIS A 142 -4.39 -6.40 20.08
C HIS A 142 -4.58 -6.93 21.50
N THR A 143 -5.70 -7.60 21.73
CA THR A 143 -5.93 -8.38 22.95
C THR A 143 -5.17 -9.69 22.85
N SER A 144 -4.45 -10.03 23.91
CA SER A 144 -3.75 -11.31 24.03
C SER A 144 -4.73 -12.47 24.20
N TRP A 145 -4.42 -13.61 23.58
CA TRP A 145 -5.20 -14.84 23.67
C TRP A 145 -4.82 -15.70 24.88
N PHE A 146 -3.56 -15.62 25.31
CA PHE A 146 -3.02 -16.47 26.39
C PHE A 146 -2.47 -15.66 27.57
N SER A 147 -2.93 -14.42 27.76
CA SER A 147 -2.47 -13.58 28.87
C SER A 147 -2.75 -14.24 30.22
N SER A 148 -1.72 -14.37 31.04
CA SER A 148 -1.77 -15.02 32.34
C SER A 148 -0.77 -14.40 33.30
N SER A 149 -1.13 -14.33 34.57
CA SER A 149 -0.22 -13.97 35.66
C SER A 149 0.59 -15.15 36.21
N PHE A 150 0.25 -16.40 35.81
CA PHE A 150 0.80 -17.62 36.40
C PHE A 150 1.95 -18.25 35.59
N PHE A 151 2.10 -17.89 34.32
CA PHE A 151 3.17 -18.37 33.44
C PHE A 151 3.62 -17.25 32.49
N PRO A 152 4.87 -17.30 31.96
CA PRO A 152 5.36 -16.30 31.02
C PRO A 152 4.41 -16.16 29.83
N SER A 153 3.81 -14.99 29.68
CA SER A 153 2.84 -14.69 28.63
C SER A 153 2.90 -13.21 28.25
N PHE A 154 2.25 -12.85 27.15
CA PHE A 154 2.12 -11.45 26.77
C PHE A 154 1.16 -10.70 27.70
N LYS A 155 1.30 -9.38 27.74
CA LYS A 155 0.36 -8.52 28.46
C LYS A 155 -1.05 -8.68 27.87
N PRO A 156 -2.13 -8.46 28.65
CA PRO A 156 -3.51 -8.58 28.16
C PRO A 156 -3.81 -7.75 26.91
N THR A 157 -3.13 -6.60 26.78
CA THR A 157 -3.13 -5.80 25.56
C THR A 157 -1.70 -5.56 25.10
N VAL A 158 -1.44 -5.87 23.84
CA VAL A 158 -0.16 -5.64 23.16
C VAL A 158 -0.37 -4.62 22.06
N SER A 159 0.48 -3.60 22.03
CA SER A 159 0.43 -2.56 21.02
C SER A 159 1.57 -2.75 20.03
N VAL A 160 1.24 -2.83 18.75
CA VAL A 160 2.18 -3.08 17.66
C VAL A 160 2.19 -1.83 16.78
N GLY A 161 3.35 -1.20 16.63
CA GLY A 161 3.53 -0.01 15.81
C GLY A 161 4.63 -0.21 14.78
N ASP A 162 4.52 0.54 13.69
CA ASP A 162 5.57 0.62 12.69
C ASP A 162 5.58 2.00 12.00
N ASN A 163 6.50 2.19 11.06
CA ASN A 163 6.53 3.35 10.17
C ASN A 163 6.85 2.94 8.72
N GLY A 164 6.36 3.73 7.76
CA GLY A 164 6.70 3.61 6.35
C GLY A 164 7.07 4.97 5.77
N ALA A 165 7.95 4.99 4.78
CA ALA A 165 8.39 6.23 4.13
C ALA A 165 8.56 6.05 2.63
N ALA A 166 8.15 7.06 1.86
CA ALA A 166 8.35 7.12 0.42
C ALA A 166 8.87 8.50 0.01
N ARG A 167 9.78 8.53 -0.95
CA ARG A 167 10.34 9.76 -1.51
C ARG A 167 9.91 9.93 -2.95
N LYS A 168 9.37 11.10 -3.28
CA LYS A 168 9.16 11.52 -4.66
C LYS A 168 10.30 12.42 -5.09
N TYR A 169 11.17 11.89 -5.94
CA TYR A 169 12.22 12.67 -6.58
C TYR A 169 11.61 13.54 -7.68
N ARG A 170 11.96 14.82 -7.64
CA ARG A 170 11.67 15.82 -8.65
C ARG A 170 12.93 16.03 -9.48
N SER A 171 13.19 15.09 -10.39
CA SER A 171 14.20 15.23 -11.44
C SER A 171 13.51 15.62 -12.75
N ASN A 172 14.31 15.94 -13.77
CA ASN A 172 13.78 16.05 -15.13
C ASN A 172 13.23 14.69 -15.57
N ILE A 173 12.01 14.68 -16.11
CA ILE A 173 11.34 13.50 -16.64
C ILE A 173 11.22 13.65 -18.15
N ASP A 174 11.59 12.60 -18.87
CA ASP A 174 11.40 12.48 -20.31
C ASP A 174 10.20 11.55 -20.56
N VAL A 175 9.09 12.10 -21.06
CA VAL A 175 7.85 11.35 -21.33
C VAL A 175 7.64 11.24 -22.83
N VAL A 176 7.36 10.04 -23.34
CA VAL A 176 7.02 9.83 -24.75
C VAL A 176 5.59 9.32 -24.86
N PHE A 177 4.73 10.08 -25.54
CA PHE A 177 3.36 9.68 -25.83
C PHE A 177 3.32 8.88 -27.13
N ALA A 178 3.04 7.57 -27.03
CA ALA A 178 2.66 6.74 -28.18
C ALA A 178 1.14 6.84 -28.36
N THR A 179 0.68 7.38 -29.48
CA THR A 179 -0.75 7.69 -29.67
C THR A 179 -1.30 7.16 -30.97
N ASP A 180 -2.47 6.53 -30.90
CA ASP A 180 -3.17 5.98 -32.06
C ASP A 180 -3.78 7.10 -32.91
N PHE A 181 -3.43 7.13 -34.19
CA PHE A 181 -3.97 8.05 -35.19
C PHE A 181 -4.78 7.31 -36.27
N SER A 182 -5.08 6.02 -36.08
CA SER A 182 -5.88 5.21 -37.02
C SER A 182 -7.22 5.85 -37.38
N ASN A 183 -7.81 5.42 -38.50
CA ASN A 183 -9.05 6.00 -39.00
C ASN A 183 -10.23 5.93 -38.00
N SER A 184 -10.26 4.92 -37.11
CA SER A 184 -11.26 4.83 -36.03
C SER A 184 -11.17 5.95 -34.99
N MET A 185 -10.09 6.74 -34.98
CA MET A 185 -9.94 7.92 -34.14
C MET A 185 -10.67 9.16 -34.68
N ASN A 186 -11.16 9.11 -35.92
CA ASN A 186 -12.04 10.14 -36.48
C ASN A 186 -13.51 9.98 -36.01
N GLU A 187 -13.85 8.85 -35.39
CA GLU A 187 -15.17 8.61 -34.82
C GLU A 187 -15.51 9.63 -33.74
N ARG A 188 -16.78 10.02 -33.67
CA ARG A 188 -17.27 11.00 -32.70
C ARG A 188 -17.50 10.32 -31.35
N LEU A 189 -17.06 10.99 -30.29
CA LEU A 189 -17.48 10.68 -28.93
C LEU A 189 -18.90 11.21 -28.71
N SER A 190 -19.57 10.71 -27.68
CA SER A 190 -20.92 11.12 -27.27
C SER A 190 -21.05 12.63 -26.99
N GLY A 191 -19.94 13.34 -26.75
CA GLY A 191 -19.86 14.80 -26.60
C GLY A 191 -19.62 15.59 -27.89
N GLY A 192 -19.65 14.95 -29.07
CA GLY A 192 -19.57 15.62 -30.37
C GLY A 192 -18.15 15.91 -30.88
N SER A 193 -17.10 15.82 -30.05
CA SER A 193 -15.70 15.85 -30.49
C SER A 193 -15.28 14.52 -31.11
N SER A 194 -14.36 14.54 -32.08
CA SER A 194 -13.72 13.31 -32.55
C SER A 194 -12.74 12.79 -31.49
N ARG A 195 -12.54 11.46 -31.41
CA ARG A 195 -11.57 10.85 -30.47
C ARG A 195 -10.18 11.48 -30.63
N ILE A 196 -9.77 11.78 -31.86
CA ILE A 196 -8.48 12.40 -32.15
C ILE A 196 -8.36 13.84 -31.63
N GLN A 197 -9.43 14.62 -31.63
CA GLN A 197 -9.43 15.96 -31.05
C GLN A 197 -9.28 15.90 -29.52
N GLU A 198 -9.96 14.96 -28.87
CA GLU A 198 -9.87 14.78 -27.43
C GLU A 198 -8.49 14.25 -27.00
N LEU A 199 -7.93 13.31 -27.76
CA LEU A 199 -6.56 12.83 -27.58
C LEU A 199 -5.55 13.99 -27.63
N LYS A 200 -5.62 14.85 -28.66
CA LYS A 200 -4.76 16.04 -28.77
C LYS A 200 -4.91 16.96 -27.55
N ARG A 201 -6.15 17.18 -27.09
CA ARG A 201 -6.43 18.01 -25.91
C ARG A 201 -5.75 17.44 -24.65
N ILE A 202 -5.88 16.13 -24.43
CA ILE A 202 -5.29 15.45 -23.27
C ILE A 202 -3.76 15.49 -23.34
N VAL A 203 -3.16 15.15 -24.48
CA VAL A 203 -1.69 15.17 -24.64
C VAL A 203 -1.13 16.58 -24.40
N LEU A 204 -1.78 17.63 -24.92
CA LEU A 204 -1.34 19.01 -24.68
C LEU A 204 -1.50 19.43 -23.22
N LYS A 205 -2.59 19.01 -22.57
CA LYS A 205 -2.82 19.27 -21.14
C LYS A 205 -1.72 18.63 -20.30
N LEU A 206 -1.45 17.33 -20.49
CA LEU A 206 -0.41 16.60 -19.77
C LEU A 206 0.98 17.17 -20.05
N SER A 207 1.27 17.55 -21.31
CA SER A 207 2.54 18.19 -21.66
C SER A 207 2.73 19.51 -20.91
N THR A 208 1.69 20.33 -20.83
CA THR A 208 1.71 21.60 -20.09
C THR A 208 1.92 21.38 -18.60
N GLU A 209 1.23 20.40 -18.01
CA GLU A 209 1.42 20.02 -16.61
C GLU A 209 2.86 19.57 -16.36
N LEU A 210 3.43 18.71 -17.22
CA LEU A 210 4.82 18.28 -17.12
C LEU A 210 5.81 19.45 -17.18
N TYR A 211 5.64 20.39 -18.12
CA TYR A 211 6.51 21.57 -18.17
C TYR A 211 6.35 22.52 -16.97
N SER A 212 5.16 22.56 -16.37
CA SER A 212 4.91 23.37 -15.16
C SER A 212 5.61 22.81 -13.92
N TYR A 213 5.79 21.49 -13.84
CA TYR A 213 6.54 20.86 -12.74
C TYR A 213 8.04 21.13 -12.84
N ASN A 214 8.63 21.04 -14.03
CA ASN A 214 10.02 21.37 -14.27
C ASN A 214 10.26 21.71 -15.75
N GLN A 215 10.89 22.86 -16.02
CA GLN A 215 11.19 23.30 -17.38
C GLN A 215 12.20 22.40 -18.12
N GLY A 216 12.97 21.59 -17.39
CA GLY A 216 13.89 20.59 -17.92
C GLY A 216 13.23 19.27 -18.32
N ASN A 217 11.94 19.09 -18.05
CA ASN A 217 11.18 17.94 -18.54
C ASN A 217 11.11 17.96 -20.07
N LYS A 218 11.15 16.79 -20.69
CA LYS A 218 10.99 16.65 -22.15
C LYS A 218 9.77 15.82 -22.46
N VAL A 219 9.09 16.22 -23.52
CA VAL A 219 7.94 15.49 -24.03
C VAL A 219 8.23 15.12 -25.48
N GLY A 220 8.25 13.82 -25.74
CA GLY A 220 8.27 13.24 -27.07
C GLY A 220 6.88 12.78 -27.49
N PHE A 221 6.63 12.75 -28.78
CA PHE A 221 5.34 12.37 -29.34
C PHE A 221 5.54 11.44 -30.53
N VAL A 222 4.94 10.26 -30.48
CA VAL A 222 5.01 9.22 -31.50
C VAL A 222 3.57 8.87 -31.89
N PRO A 223 3.01 9.52 -32.92
CA PRO A 223 1.76 9.06 -33.48
C PRO A 223 2.03 7.75 -34.23
N PHE A 224 1.21 6.75 -33.98
CA PHE A 224 1.28 5.48 -34.69
C PHE A 224 -0.06 5.19 -35.37
N ASP A 225 0.08 4.63 -36.55
CA ASP A 225 -0.88 3.86 -37.31
C ASP A 225 0.00 2.83 -38.07
N TRP A 226 -0.38 2.39 -39.26
CA TRP A 226 0.50 1.58 -40.11
C TRP A 226 1.77 2.29 -40.63
N GLY A 227 2.01 3.57 -40.31
CA GLY A 227 3.30 4.27 -40.51
C GLY A 227 3.18 5.80 -40.46
N MET A 228 4.27 6.51 -40.15
CA MET A 228 4.37 7.96 -40.36
C MET A 228 5.08 8.26 -41.70
N HIS A 229 4.42 9.04 -42.55
CA HIS A 229 4.98 9.47 -43.84
C HIS A 229 5.54 10.90 -43.74
N ARG A 230 6.77 11.14 -44.23
CA ARG A 230 7.28 12.50 -44.47
C ARG A 230 7.89 12.56 -45.88
N GLY A 231 7.14 13.11 -46.83
CA GLY A 231 7.60 13.30 -48.22
C GLY A 231 7.31 12.10 -49.13
N SER A 232 8.29 11.22 -49.38
CA SER A 232 8.13 9.99 -50.17
C SER A 232 8.56 8.72 -49.40
N ASN A 233 8.95 8.87 -48.13
CA ASN A 233 9.51 7.79 -47.32
C ASN A 233 8.73 7.62 -46.01
N CYS A 234 8.56 6.37 -45.59
CA CYS A 234 8.15 6.03 -44.23
C CYS A 234 9.32 6.26 -43.27
N ARG A 235 9.10 7.04 -42.20
CA ARG A 235 10.11 7.31 -41.17
C ARG A 235 9.54 7.12 -39.77
N ILE A 236 10.35 6.57 -38.87
CA ILE A 236 10.06 6.52 -37.43
C ILE A 236 10.08 7.97 -36.87
N ALA A 237 9.18 8.27 -35.94
CA ALA A 237 8.89 9.62 -35.48
C ALA A 237 10.09 10.36 -34.84
N LEU A 238 10.16 11.66 -35.13
CA LEU A 238 11.17 12.63 -34.73
C LEU A 238 11.22 12.83 -33.20
N SER A 239 12.43 12.81 -32.62
CA SER A 239 12.73 13.46 -31.33
C SER A 239 12.97 14.94 -31.57
N THR A 240 12.06 15.82 -31.13
CA THR A 240 12.24 17.27 -31.26
C THR A 240 13.10 17.82 -30.11
N ARG A 241 14.17 18.57 -30.42
CA ARG A 241 14.91 19.35 -29.40
C ARG A 241 14.16 20.63 -28.98
N THR A 242 13.14 21.03 -29.72
CA THR A 242 12.35 22.25 -29.50
C THR A 242 11.13 21.95 -28.65
N LYS A 243 10.84 22.79 -27.64
CA LYS A 243 9.65 22.65 -26.77
C LYS A 243 8.37 22.63 -27.63
N VAL A 244 7.47 21.68 -27.37
CA VAL A 244 6.18 21.52 -28.09
C VAL A 244 5.32 22.79 -28.00
N THR A 245 5.49 23.59 -26.95
CA THR A 245 4.85 24.91 -26.76
C THR A 245 5.26 25.97 -27.78
N ALA A 246 6.34 25.75 -28.55
CA ALA A 246 6.79 26.64 -29.62
C ALA A 246 6.29 26.21 -31.01
N LEU A 247 5.50 25.13 -31.11
CA LEU A 247 4.85 24.74 -32.35
C LEU A 247 3.63 25.64 -32.58
N SER A 248 3.57 26.29 -33.75
CA SER A 248 2.43 27.16 -34.07
C SER A 248 1.12 26.36 -34.06
N THR A 249 0.03 27.01 -33.65
CA THR A 249 -1.33 26.44 -33.62
C THR A 249 -1.75 25.88 -34.98
N ASP A 250 -1.22 26.40 -36.08
CA ASP A 250 -1.49 25.91 -37.43
C ASP A 250 -0.82 24.56 -37.72
N ILE A 251 0.38 24.30 -37.18
CA ILE A 251 1.04 22.99 -37.29
C ILE A 251 0.27 21.95 -36.49
N ILE A 252 -0.19 22.30 -35.29
CA ILE A 252 -0.99 21.42 -34.42
C ILE A 252 -2.35 21.09 -35.05
N LYS A 253 -3.01 22.09 -35.66
CA LYS A 253 -4.27 21.91 -36.39
C LYS A 253 -4.08 21.02 -37.61
N ASN A 254 -3.00 21.21 -38.38
CA ASN A 254 -2.73 20.49 -39.63
C ASN A 254 -1.87 19.23 -39.47
N LEU A 255 -1.64 18.75 -38.25
CA LEU A 255 -0.86 17.52 -38.03
C LEU A 255 -1.50 16.30 -38.74
N HIS A 256 -2.82 16.30 -38.90
CA HIS A 256 -3.56 15.28 -39.63
C HIS A 256 -3.31 15.29 -41.14
N ASN A 257 -3.06 16.46 -41.74
CA ASN A 257 -2.73 16.59 -43.16
C ASN A 257 -1.31 16.13 -43.50
N ASN A 258 -0.47 15.93 -42.49
CA ASN A 258 0.88 15.38 -42.64
C ASN A 258 0.91 13.85 -42.47
N VAL A 259 -0.25 13.22 -42.21
CA VAL A 259 -0.42 11.77 -42.12
C VAL A 259 -1.41 11.36 -43.21
N ASP A 260 -0.89 10.97 -44.37
CA ASP A 260 -1.68 10.56 -45.53
C ASP A 260 -2.05 9.06 -45.40
N TYR A 261 -3.27 8.81 -44.92
CA TYR A 261 -3.79 7.46 -44.64
C TYR A 261 -3.92 6.59 -45.90
N GLU A 262 -4.40 7.16 -47.02
CA GLU A 262 -4.56 6.41 -48.27
C GLU A 262 -3.22 5.97 -48.86
N LYS A 263 -2.20 6.85 -48.85
CA LYS A 263 -0.86 6.47 -49.32
C LYS A 263 -0.17 5.47 -48.39
N THR A 264 -0.42 5.55 -47.09
CA THR A 264 0.12 4.60 -46.11
C THR A 264 -0.41 3.19 -46.39
N ILE A 265 -1.72 3.05 -46.65
CA ILE A 265 -2.36 1.76 -47.01
C ILE A 265 -1.86 1.25 -48.37
N ASN A 266 -1.76 2.11 -49.39
CA ASN A 266 -1.32 1.69 -50.73
C ASN A 266 0.17 1.26 -50.78
N SER A 267 1.01 1.77 -49.88
CA SER A 267 2.42 1.36 -49.77
C SER A 267 2.61 -0.06 -49.18
N ILE A 268 1.59 -0.59 -48.49
CA ILE A 268 1.58 -1.94 -47.92
C ILE A 268 1.31 -2.98 -49.02
N LEU A 269 0.42 -2.67 -49.97
CA LEU A 269 0.08 -3.58 -51.07
C LEU A 269 1.19 -3.67 -52.13
N THR A 270 2.01 -2.63 -52.28
CA THR A 270 3.14 -2.61 -53.23
C THR A 270 4.41 -3.28 -52.70
N SER A 271 4.54 -3.48 -51.38
CA SER A 271 5.69 -4.20 -50.79
C SER A 271 5.50 -5.72 -50.69
N ARG A 272 4.34 -6.25 -51.08
CA ARG A 272 4.11 -7.69 -51.30
C ARG A 272 3.85 -8.00 -52.78
N ILE A 273 4.84 -7.76 -53.65
CA ILE A 273 5.19 -8.57 -54.83
C ILE A 273 6.62 -8.14 -55.19
N ALA A 274 7.59 -8.72 -54.51
CA ALA A 274 8.93 -8.91 -55.04
C ALA A 274 9.47 -10.16 -54.32
N ARG A 275 9.65 -11.22 -55.10
CA ARG A 275 10.51 -12.35 -54.74
C ARG A 275 11.93 -11.86 -54.51
#